data_AF-A0A936FRT2-F1
#
_entry.id   AF-A0A936FRT2-F1
#
_cell.length_a   1.000
_cell.length_b   1.000
_cell.length_c   1.000
_cell.angle_alpha   90.00
_cell.angle_beta   90.00
_cell.angle_gamma   90.00
#
_symmetry.space_group_name_H-M   'P 1'
#
loop_
_entity.id
_entity.type
_entity.pdbx_description
1 polymer ?
#
loop_
_entity_poly.entity_id
_entity_poly.type
_entity_poly.pdbx_seq_one_letter_code
_entity_poly.pdbx_strand_id
1 'polypeptide(L)'
;MKKFFVLLAVLFVAFSCSKESITVYSCLNITPTYTSSIKAIMDGSCAYSGCHSAGSKADGIDLSTYAAVKSASGKSNFLGSIQHKSGYTSMPKGAAQLADSTIQKISCWVQSGTPN
;
A
#
# COMPACT_ATOMS: atom_id res chain seq x y z
N MET A 1 -18.24 -35.71 -47.57
CA MET A 1 -17.08 -34.78 -47.57
C MET A 1 -17.59 -33.35 -47.52
N LYS A 2 -17.73 -32.75 -46.35
CA LYS A 2 -18.09 -31.32 -46.22
C LYS A 2 -17.24 -30.74 -45.09
N LYS A 3 -16.19 -30.04 -45.50
CA LYS A 3 -15.24 -29.34 -44.61
C LYS A 3 -15.91 -28.06 -44.15
N PHE A 4 -16.39 -28.01 -42.91
CA PHE A 4 -16.76 -26.76 -42.26
C PHE A 4 -15.56 -26.28 -41.45
N PHE A 5 -14.97 -25.18 -41.92
CA PHE A 5 -13.90 -24.44 -41.25
C PHE A 5 -14.42 -23.96 -39.89
N VAL A 6 -13.95 -24.59 -38.81
CA VAL A 6 -14.16 -24.10 -37.45
C VAL A 6 -13.24 -22.90 -37.26
N LEU A 7 -13.80 -21.70 -37.42
CA LEU A 7 -13.15 -20.44 -37.06
C LEU A 7 -13.01 -20.41 -35.54
N LEU A 8 -11.82 -20.80 -35.07
CA LEU A 8 -11.39 -20.67 -33.69
C LEU A 8 -11.27 -19.17 -33.38
N ALA A 9 -12.32 -18.60 -32.80
CA ALA A 9 -12.24 -17.28 -32.17
C ALA A 9 -11.34 -17.41 -30.94
N VAL A 10 -10.03 -17.23 -31.14
CA VAL A 10 -9.07 -17.07 -30.05
C VAL A 10 -9.39 -15.71 -29.41
N LEU A 11 -10.22 -15.74 -28.38
CA LEU A 11 -10.41 -14.62 -27.48
C LEU A 11 -9.09 -14.44 -26.73
N PHE A 12 -8.25 -13.53 -27.22
CA PHE A 12 -6.99 -13.15 -26.60
C PHE A 12 -7.33 -12.35 -25.32
N VAL A 13 -7.61 -13.06 -24.23
CA VAL A 13 -7.71 -12.43 -22.91
C VAL A 13 -6.30 -12.09 -22.48
N ALA A 14 -5.81 -10.93 -22.88
CA ALA A 14 -4.59 -10.36 -22.35
C ALA A 14 -4.86 -9.99 -20.88
N PHE A 15 -4.64 -10.94 -19.98
CA PHE A 15 -4.58 -10.70 -18.54
C PHE A 15 -3.30 -9.91 -18.26
N SER A 16 -3.33 -8.62 -18.59
CA SER A 16 -2.20 -7.73 -18.31
C SER A 16 -2.09 -7.60 -16.79
N CYS A 17 -1.02 -8.15 -16.22
CA CYS A 17 -0.71 -8.04 -14.79
C CYS A 17 -0.11 -6.66 -14.49
N SER A 18 -0.88 -5.61 -14.73
CA SER A 18 -0.52 -4.24 -14.35
C SER A 18 -0.95 -3.99 -12.91
N LYS A 19 -0.08 -3.36 -12.11
CA LYS A 19 -0.49 -2.87 -10.79
C LYS A 19 -1.49 -1.73 -10.96
N GLU A 20 -2.55 -1.74 -10.17
CA GLU A 20 -3.52 -0.65 -10.14
C GLU A 20 -2.84 0.65 -9.65
N SER A 21 -3.30 1.79 -10.15
CA SER A 21 -2.80 3.08 -9.71
C SER A 21 -3.17 3.37 -8.26
N ILE A 22 -2.30 4.11 -7.58
CA ILE A 22 -2.51 4.57 -6.20
C ILE A 22 -3.56 5.68 -6.20
N THR A 23 -4.53 5.61 -5.30
CA THR A 23 -5.47 6.70 -5.04
C THR A 23 -4.70 7.88 -4.41
N VAL A 24 -4.83 9.05 -5.02
CA VAL A 24 -4.29 10.30 -4.48
C VAL A 24 -5.36 10.95 -3.61
N TYR A 25 -5.02 11.27 -2.36
CA TYR A 25 -5.92 11.92 -1.43
C TYR A 25 -5.67 13.43 -1.40
N SER A 26 -6.74 14.21 -1.27
CA SER A 26 -6.64 15.65 -1.01
C SER A 26 -6.03 15.90 0.37
N CYS A 27 -5.06 16.80 0.43
CA CYS A 27 -4.37 17.19 1.66
C CYS A 27 -4.72 18.62 2.10
N LEU A 28 -5.80 19.18 1.54
CA LEU A 28 -6.27 20.49 1.93
C LEU A 28 -6.63 20.48 3.43
N ASN A 29 -6.00 21.37 4.19
CA ASN A 29 -6.21 21.58 5.62
C ASN A 29 -5.73 20.48 6.58
N ILE A 30 -4.88 19.55 6.12
CA ILE A 30 -4.21 18.61 7.01
C ILE A 30 -2.71 18.57 6.74
N THR A 31 -1.92 18.60 7.82
CA THR A 31 -0.45 18.52 7.74
C THR A 31 0.03 17.51 8.78
N PRO A 32 -0.22 16.20 8.57
CA PRO A 32 0.22 15.18 9.52
C PRO A 32 1.75 15.16 9.57
N THR A 33 2.29 15.05 10.78
CA THR A 33 3.71 14.75 11.02
C THR A 33 3.88 13.33 11.53
N TYR A 34 5.11 12.83 11.54
CA TYR A 34 5.38 11.50 12.07
C TYR A 34 5.00 11.41 13.54
N THR A 35 5.46 12.36 14.34
CA THR A 35 5.23 12.45 15.78
C THR A 35 3.77 12.69 16.13
N SER A 36 3.04 13.51 15.37
CA SER A 36 1.64 13.84 15.68
C SER A 36 0.64 12.78 15.24
N SER A 37 0.93 12.01 14.19
CA SER A 37 -0.07 11.14 13.55
C SER A 37 0.48 9.80 13.11
N ILE A 38 1.56 9.78 12.33
CA ILE A 38 1.96 8.57 11.61
C ILE A 38 2.53 7.50 12.54
N LYS A 39 3.30 7.89 13.57
CA LYS A 39 3.86 6.94 14.53
C LYS A 39 2.76 6.08 15.18
N ALA A 40 1.70 6.72 15.67
CA ALA A 40 0.59 5.99 16.30
C ALA A 40 -0.10 5.03 15.31
N ILE A 41 -0.24 5.43 14.04
CA ILE A 41 -0.82 4.58 13.00
C ILE A 41 0.11 3.39 12.68
N MET A 42 1.42 3.63 12.55
CA MET A 42 2.39 2.57 12.29
C MET A 42 2.44 1.58 13.46
N ASP A 43 2.53 2.06 14.69
CA ASP A 43 2.59 1.19 15.87
C ASP A 43 1.31 0.35 16.05
N GLY A 44 0.14 0.95 15.77
CA GLY A 44 -1.16 0.28 15.94
C GLY A 44 -1.52 -0.71 14.83
N SER A 45 -1.03 -0.50 13.61
CA SER A 45 -1.52 -1.24 12.42
C SER A 45 -0.44 -1.94 11.61
N CYS A 46 0.85 -1.66 11.84
CA CYS A 46 1.94 -2.11 10.97
C CYS A 46 3.13 -2.69 11.75
N ALA A 47 3.63 -1.95 12.73
CA ALA A 47 4.90 -2.17 13.43
C ALA A 47 4.72 -2.91 14.76
N TYR A 48 3.89 -3.94 14.79
CA TYR A 48 3.66 -4.78 15.96
C TYR A 48 4.35 -6.15 15.84
N SER A 49 4.36 -6.91 16.93
CA SER A 49 5.00 -8.24 17.00
C SER A 49 4.36 -9.20 15.99
N GLY A 50 5.20 -9.89 15.22
CA GLY A 50 4.80 -10.77 14.12
C GLY A 50 4.67 -10.07 12.75
N CYS A 51 4.72 -8.74 12.71
CA CYS A 51 4.67 -7.95 11.48
C CYS A 51 5.93 -7.08 11.33
N HIS A 52 5.79 -5.78 11.08
CA HIS A 52 6.91 -4.91 10.70
C HIS A 52 7.52 -4.16 11.90
N SER A 53 7.58 -4.80 13.07
CA SER A 53 8.30 -4.25 14.23
C SER A 53 9.82 -4.45 14.08
N ALA A 54 10.61 -3.75 14.90
CA ALA A 54 12.07 -3.94 14.97
C ALA A 54 12.49 -5.39 15.29
N GLY A 55 11.68 -6.12 16.06
CA GLY A 55 11.97 -7.50 16.45
C GLY A 55 11.56 -8.54 15.41
N SER A 56 10.41 -8.32 14.74
CA SER A 56 9.86 -9.32 13.82
C SER A 56 10.27 -9.11 12.37
N LYS A 57 10.37 -7.85 11.93
CA LYS A 57 10.80 -7.47 10.57
C LYS A 57 10.20 -8.35 9.48
N ALA A 58 8.87 -8.55 9.48
CA ALA A 58 8.21 -9.36 8.46
C ALA A 58 8.62 -8.90 7.06
N ASP A 59 8.97 -9.86 6.20
CA ASP A 59 9.55 -9.64 4.87
C ASP A 59 10.82 -8.75 4.86
N GLY A 60 11.57 -8.72 5.97
CA GLY A 60 12.76 -7.89 6.14
C GLY A 60 12.47 -6.40 6.35
N ILE A 61 11.21 -6.02 6.57
CA ILE A 61 10.78 -4.63 6.68
C ILE A 61 10.53 -4.25 8.14
N ASP A 62 11.18 -3.17 8.57
CA ASP A 62 10.95 -2.51 9.85
C ASP A 62 10.22 -1.18 9.62
N LEU A 63 9.14 -0.93 10.38
CA LEU A 63 8.34 0.30 10.37
C LEU A 63 8.22 0.92 11.77
N SER A 64 9.09 0.55 12.71
CA SER A 64 9.04 0.99 14.11
C SER A 64 9.71 2.34 14.38
N THR A 65 10.39 2.93 13.39
CA THR A 65 11.10 4.21 13.54
C THR A 65 10.79 5.17 12.40
N TYR A 66 10.91 6.48 12.65
CA TYR A 66 10.74 7.51 11.62
C TYR A 66 11.57 7.22 10.37
N ALA A 67 12.88 6.95 10.55
CA ALA A 67 13.80 6.73 9.44
C ALA A 67 13.39 5.52 8.59
N ALA A 68 12.95 4.44 9.24
CA ALA A 68 12.52 3.24 8.54
C ALA A 68 11.19 3.45 7.79
N VAL A 69 10.22 4.12 8.42
CA VAL A 69 8.94 4.44 7.79
C VAL A 69 9.13 5.41 6.61
N LYS A 70 9.97 6.44 6.76
CA LYS A 70 10.32 7.37 5.69
C LYS A 70 10.98 6.67 4.50
N SER A 71 11.92 5.75 4.78
CA SER A 71 12.56 4.95 3.73
C SER A 71 11.53 4.07 3.01
N ALA A 72 10.65 3.40 3.76
CA ALA A 72 9.60 2.57 3.20
C ALA A 72 8.60 3.38 2.37
N SER A 73 8.23 4.58 2.80
CA SER A 73 7.24 5.41 2.11
C SER A 73 7.66 5.90 0.74
N GLY A 74 8.96 5.90 0.43
CA GLY A 74 9.47 6.19 -0.91
C GLY A 74 9.30 5.03 -1.90
N LYS A 75 8.91 3.83 -1.44
CA LYS A 75 8.73 2.65 -2.29
C LYS A 75 7.31 2.62 -2.86
N SER A 76 7.20 2.22 -4.12
CA SER A 76 5.90 2.16 -4.83
C SER A 76 4.89 1.24 -4.19
N ASN A 77 5.34 0.20 -3.46
CA ASN A 77 4.46 -0.73 -2.78
C ASN A 77 3.87 -0.21 -1.46
N PHE A 78 4.43 0.84 -0.85
CA PHE A 78 3.98 1.30 0.48
C PHE A 78 2.50 1.71 0.48
N LEU A 79 2.15 2.71 -0.35
CA LEU A 79 0.76 3.14 -0.45
C LEU A 79 -0.12 2.11 -1.16
N GLY A 80 0.39 1.38 -2.16
CA GLY A 80 -0.38 0.35 -2.86
C GLY A 80 -0.83 -0.78 -1.95
N SER A 81 0.05 -1.24 -1.05
CA SER A 81 -0.28 -2.24 -0.04
C SER A 81 -1.30 -1.74 0.99
N ILE A 82 -1.15 -0.50 1.48
CA ILE A 82 -2.07 0.11 2.45
C ILE A 82 -3.45 0.37 1.82
N GLN A 83 -3.49 0.76 0.55
CA GLN A 83 -4.69 1.02 -0.24
C GLN A 83 -5.28 -0.23 -0.91
N HIS A 84 -4.75 -1.43 -0.61
CA HIS A 84 -5.22 -2.72 -1.15
C HIS A 84 -5.40 -2.70 -2.68
N LYS A 85 -4.51 -1.97 -3.38
CA LYS A 85 -4.55 -1.83 -4.82
C LYS A 85 -4.21 -3.16 -5.48
N SER A 86 -4.90 -3.48 -6.58
CA SER A 86 -4.61 -4.71 -7.33
C SER A 86 -3.13 -4.75 -7.76
N GLY A 87 -2.50 -5.92 -7.63
CA GLY A 87 -1.07 -6.10 -7.91
C GLY A 87 -0.13 -5.72 -6.76
N TYR A 88 -0.65 -5.34 -5.59
CA TYR A 88 0.11 -5.18 -4.35
C TYR A 88 -0.35 -6.20 -3.29
N THR A 89 0.51 -6.53 -2.34
CA THR A 89 0.11 -7.33 -1.18
C THR A 89 -0.68 -6.46 -0.22
N SER A 90 -1.97 -6.77 -0.02
CA SER A 90 -2.82 -6.03 0.92
C SER A 90 -2.28 -6.07 2.35
N MET A 91 -2.15 -4.88 2.96
CA MET A 91 -1.72 -4.69 4.34
C MET A 91 -2.73 -3.78 5.08
N PRO A 92 -3.04 -4.04 6.37
CA PRO A 92 -2.50 -5.12 7.20
C PRO A 92 -2.95 -6.52 6.74
N LYS A 93 -2.05 -7.51 6.84
CA LYS A 93 -2.27 -8.84 6.26
C LYS A 93 -3.44 -9.54 6.94
N GLY A 94 -4.40 -10.02 6.14
CA GLY A 94 -5.57 -10.75 6.65
C GLY A 94 -6.58 -9.88 7.42
N ALA A 95 -6.39 -8.57 7.45
CA ALA A 95 -7.31 -7.61 8.07
C ALA A 95 -8.06 -6.80 7.00
N ALA A 96 -9.13 -6.13 7.43
CA ALA A 96 -9.77 -5.11 6.62
C ALA A 96 -8.79 -3.97 6.30
N GLN A 97 -9.04 -3.29 5.18
CA GLN A 97 -8.36 -2.04 4.86
C GLN A 97 -8.56 -1.00 5.97
N LEU A 98 -7.53 -0.20 6.23
CA LEU A 98 -7.63 0.92 7.16
C LEU A 98 -8.71 1.91 6.70
N ALA A 99 -9.35 2.61 7.63
CA ALA A 99 -10.32 3.64 7.28
C ALA A 99 -9.69 4.71 6.36
N ASP A 100 -10.47 5.21 5.39
CA ASP A 100 -9.99 6.19 4.41
C ASP A 100 -9.36 7.43 5.05
N SER A 101 -9.90 7.91 6.18
CA SER A 101 -9.33 9.04 6.93
C SER A 101 -7.93 8.75 7.50
N THR A 102 -7.62 7.48 7.79
CA THR A 102 -6.30 7.03 8.24
C THR A 102 -5.34 6.94 7.05
N ILE A 103 -5.79 6.35 5.94
CA ILE A 103 -5.01 6.27 4.71
C ILE A 103 -4.70 7.67 4.15
N GLN A 104 -5.65 8.61 4.25
CA GLN A 104 -5.46 10.00 3.88
C GLN A 104 -4.33 10.64 4.68
N LYS A 105 -4.28 10.44 6.01
CA LYS A 105 -3.17 10.96 6.83
C LYS A 105 -1.82 10.42 6.38
N ILE A 106 -1.71 9.11 6.14
CA ILE A 106 -0.47 8.50 5.63
C ILE A 106 -0.12 9.09 4.26
N SER A 107 -1.07 9.12 3.33
CA SER A 107 -0.88 9.63 1.97
C SER A 107 -0.45 11.09 1.98
N CYS A 108 -1.04 11.92 2.84
CA CYS A 108 -0.67 13.33 2.94
C CYS A 108 0.69 13.53 3.59
N TRP A 109 1.06 12.73 4.60
CA TRP A 109 2.40 12.77 5.17
C TRP A 109 3.47 12.43 4.12
N VAL A 110 3.22 11.43 3.26
CA VAL A 110 4.12 11.10 2.14
C VAL A 110 4.17 12.24 1.12
N GLN A 111 3.02 12.77 0.70
CA GLN A 111 2.93 13.88 -0.25
C GLN A 111 3.62 15.17 0.25
N SER A 112 3.57 15.44 1.56
CA SER A 112 4.21 16.61 2.19
C SER A 112 5.71 16.41 2.47
N GLY A 113 6.35 15.36 1.95
CA GLY A 113 7.79 15.15 2.11
C GLY A 113 8.20 14.56 3.46
N THR A 114 7.30 13.83 4.13
CA THR A 114 7.56 13.08 5.38
C THR A 114 8.04 13.93 6.56
N PRO A 115 7.33 15.01 6.96
CA PRO A 115 7.70 15.82 8.11
C PRO A 115 7.70 15.00 9.41
N ASN A 116 8.68 15.23 10.28
CA ASN A 116 8.81 14.50 11.55
C ASN A 116 7.87 15.02 12.61
#